data_AF-A0A0M5L353-F1
#
_entry.id   AF-A0A0M5L353-F1
#
_cell.length_a   1.000
_cell.length_b   1.000
_cell.length_c   1.000
_cell.angle_alpha   90.00
_cell.angle_beta   90.00
_cell.angle_gamma   90.00
#
_symmetry.space_group_name_H-M   'P 1'
#
loop_
_entity.id
_entity.type
_entity.pdbx_description
1 polymer ?
#
loop_
_entity_poly.entity_id
_entity_poly.type
_entity_poly.pdbx_seq_one_letter_code
_entity_poly.pdbx_strand_id
1 'polypeptide(L)'
;MATTASVTVYYVAPGDGGETGILVGCGDSAVAVTSGAISFTDPVEGALRILLADHQEQVGESGLDNALWASRLSVKNIDRSGTVITVNLVGTLVPGGACDIPRIDQQILLTARVAAGGPVDVTVNGKTLSAALGRK
;
A
#
# COMPACT_ATOMS: atom_id res chain seq x y z
N MET A 1 14.93 18.06 -5.50
CA MET A 1 15.50 18.17 -4.14
C MET A 1 14.72 17.23 -3.23
N ALA A 2 15.36 16.63 -2.23
CA ALA A 2 14.65 15.76 -1.28
C ALA A 2 13.83 16.61 -0.30
N THR A 3 12.61 16.17 -0.01
CA THR A 3 11.69 16.76 0.97
C THR A 3 11.70 15.89 2.22
N THR A 4 11.64 16.51 3.40
CA THR A 4 11.48 15.79 4.67
C THR A 4 10.10 16.10 5.26
N ALA A 5 9.21 15.10 5.28
CA ALA A 5 7.85 15.23 5.80
C ALA A 5 7.30 13.85 6.22
N SER A 6 6.21 13.83 6.99
CA SER A 6 5.43 12.60 7.21
C SER A 6 4.65 12.21 5.96
N VAL A 7 4.40 10.92 5.79
CA VAL A 7 3.54 10.37 4.74
C VAL A 7 2.40 9.56 5.37
N THR A 8 1.32 9.39 4.62
CA THR A 8 0.20 8.54 5.03
C THR A 8 0.36 7.16 4.40
N VAL A 9 0.30 6.12 5.22
CA VAL A 9 0.23 4.72 4.80
C VAL A 9 -1.07 4.10 5.30
N TYR A 10 -1.55 3.07 4.62
CA TYR A 10 -2.74 2.35 5.06
C TYR A 10 -2.37 1.00 5.66
N TYR A 11 -3.13 0.58 6.67
CA TYR A 11 -3.12 -0.74 7.27
C TYR A 11 -4.55 -1.25 7.43
N VAL A 12 -4.73 -2.48 7.92
CA VAL A 12 -6.04 -3.15 7.95
C VAL A 12 -6.53 -3.30 9.38
N ALA A 13 -7.74 -2.84 9.70
CA ALA A 13 -8.46 -3.24 10.89
C ALA A 13 -9.33 -4.47 10.55
N PRO A 14 -9.00 -5.68 11.05
CA PRO A 14 -9.71 -6.89 10.68
C PRO A 14 -11.11 -6.97 11.30
N GLY A 15 -12.11 -7.28 10.48
CA GLY A 15 -13.47 -7.60 10.94
C GLY A 15 -14.29 -6.45 11.53
N ASP A 16 -13.87 -5.21 11.33
CA ASP A 16 -14.53 -4.01 11.88
C ASP A 16 -15.63 -3.43 10.95
N GLY A 17 -15.89 -4.06 9.81
CA GLY A 17 -17.04 -3.75 8.95
C GLY A 17 -17.05 -2.37 8.30
N GLY A 18 -15.91 -1.69 8.17
CA GLY A 18 -15.87 -0.32 7.65
C GLY A 18 -16.04 0.76 8.72
N GLU A 19 -16.03 0.42 10.01
CA GLU A 19 -16.27 1.38 11.09
C GLU A 19 -15.10 2.35 11.29
N THR A 20 -13.86 1.88 11.18
CA THR A 20 -12.67 2.70 11.46
C THR A 20 -12.01 3.27 10.21
N GLY A 21 -12.46 2.86 9.01
CA GLY A 21 -11.85 3.28 7.76
C GLY A 21 -12.64 2.85 6.52
N ILE A 22 -11.94 2.70 5.40
CA ILE A 22 -12.56 2.33 4.13
C ILE A 22 -12.80 0.82 4.13
N LEU A 23 -14.06 0.39 3.98
CA LEU A 23 -14.41 -1.02 3.88
C LEU A 23 -13.58 -1.75 2.80
N VAL A 24 -12.92 -2.84 3.20
CA VAL A 24 -12.08 -3.67 2.34
C VAL A 24 -12.31 -5.16 2.61
N GLY A 25 -12.22 -5.95 1.54
CA GLY A 25 -12.11 -7.40 1.66
C GLY A 25 -13.28 -8.07 2.36
N CYS A 26 -12.97 -8.84 3.41
CA CYS A 26 -13.90 -9.76 4.06
C CYS A 26 -14.67 -9.11 5.23
N GLY A 27 -14.90 -7.80 5.16
CA GLY A 27 -15.51 -7.02 6.25
C GLY A 27 -14.49 -6.31 7.13
N ASP A 28 -13.36 -5.90 6.57
CA ASP A 28 -12.29 -5.18 7.25
C ASP A 28 -12.30 -3.70 6.87
N SER A 29 -11.47 -2.89 7.52
CA SER A 29 -11.25 -1.48 7.12
C SER A 29 -9.80 -1.21 6.77
N ALA A 30 -9.57 -0.42 5.73
CA ALA A 30 -8.30 0.23 5.48
C ALA A 30 -8.23 1.54 6.27
N VAL A 31 -7.31 1.59 7.23
CA VAL A 31 -7.13 2.71 8.16
C VAL A 31 -5.86 3.48 7.81
N ALA A 32 -5.98 4.81 7.73
CA ALA A 32 -4.85 5.68 7.44
C ALA A 32 -3.99 5.91 8.69
N VAL A 33 -2.69 5.71 8.57
CA VAL A 33 -1.69 5.93 9.61
C VAL A 33 -0.62 6.90 9.10
N THR A 34 -0.34 7.93 9.88
CA THR A 34 0.69 8.91 9.56
C THR A 34 2.04 8.40 10.06
N SER A 35 3.03 8.32 9.16
CA SER A 35 4.39 7.93 9.51
C SER A 35 5.11 9.04 10.29
N GLY A 36 6.26 8.69 10.87
CA GLY A 36 7.27 9.70 11.24
C GLY A 36 7.78 10.48 10.02
N ALA A 37 8.52 11.57 10.25
CA ALA A 37 9.11 12.35 9.17
C ALA A 37 10.21 11.55 8.44
N ILE A 38 10.10 11.48 7.12
CA ILE A 38 11.03 10.75 6.25
C ILE A 38 11.52 11.65 5.11
N SER A 39 12.69 11.33 4.57
CA SER A 39 13.23 12.04 3.40
C SER A 39 12.90 11.28 2.10
N PHE A 40 12.32 11.98 1.12
CA PHE A 40 11.95 11.43 -0.19
C PHE A 40 12.01 12.50 -1.29
N THR A 41 12.22 12.06 -2.53
CA THR A 41 12.11 12.91 -3.73
C THR A 41 10.73 12.83 -4.38
N ASP A 42 10.05 11.70 -4.23
CA ASP A 42 8.68 11.47 -4.68
C ASP A 42 7.84 11.00 -3.48
N PRO A 43 6.70 11.66 -3.17
CA PRO A 43 5.87 11.27 -2.03
C PRO A 43 5.27 9.87 -2.17
N VAL A 44 4.98 9.41 -3.39
CA VAL A 44 4.43 8.06 -3.65
C VAL A 44 5.47 6.99 -3.35
N GLU A 45 6.70 7.21 -3.82
CA GLU A 45 7.84 6.35 -3.49
C GLU A 45 8.09 6.34 -1.97
N GLY A 46 8.06 7.50 -1.33
CA GLY A 46 8.25 7.65 0.11
C GLY A 46 7.24 6.85 0.93
N ALA A 47 5.94 7.01 0.63
CA ALA A 47 4.86 6.32 1.31
C ALA A 47 4.92 4.80 1.09
N LEU A 48 5.09 4.35 -0.15
CA LEU A 48 5.20 2.93 -0.45
C LEU A 48 6.46 2.31 0.16
N ARG A 49 7.58 3.02 0.22
CA ARG A 49 8.78 2.51 0.89
C ARG A 49 8.54 2.28 2.39
N ILE A 50 7.78 3.14 3.06
CA ILE A 50 7.44 2.94 4.47
C ILE A 50 6.55 1.72 4.64
N LEU A 51 5.48 1.63 3.84
CA LEU A 51 4.56 0.51 3.87
C LEU A 51 5.27 -0.83 3.59
N LEU A 52 6.10 -0.89 2.55
CA LEU A 52 6.75 -2.12 2.10
C LEU A 52 7.96 -2.55 2.95
N ALA A 53 8.53 -1.62 3.73
CA ALA A 53 9.60 -1.93 4.69
C ALA A 53 9.07 -2.52 5.99
N ASP A 54 7.78 -2.33 6.27
CA ASP A 54 7.13 -2.92 7.43
C ASP A 54 6.85 -4.41 7.17
N HIS A 55 7.57 -5.25 7.90
CA HIS A 55 7.41 -6.71 7.87
C HIS A 55 6.80 -7.25 9.17
N GLN A 56 6.24 -6.39 10.01
CA GLN A 56 5.45 -6.83 11.16
C GLN A 56 4.04 -7.16 10.69
N GLU A 57 3.51 -8.30 11.11
CA GLU A 57 2.11 -8.67 10.83
C GLU A 57 1.14 -7.73 11.56
N GLN A 58 1.45 -7.38 12.81
CA GLN A 58 0.67 -6.45 13.62
C GLN A 58 1.43 -5.13 13.79
N VAL A 59 0.73 -4.02 13.61
CA VAL A 59 1.31 -2.67 13.65
C VAL A 59 1.31 -2.16 15.09
N GLY A 60 2.37 -2.52 15.84
CA GLY A 60 2.49 -2.16 17.26
C GLY A 60 1.30 -2.68 18.08
N GLU A 61 0.77 -1.85 18.98
CA GLU A 61 -0.41 -2.17 19.82
C GLU A 61 -1.71 -1.55 19.27
N SER A 62 -1.74 -1.19 17.98
CA SER A 62 -2.87 -0.46 17.38
C SER A 62 -4.10 -1.32 17.06
N GLY A 63 -3.94 -2.65 17.04
CA GLY A 63 -4.96 -3.58 16.51
C GLY A 63 -5.07 -3.58 14.98
N LEU A 64 -4.14 -2.92 14.28
CA LEU A 64 -4.06 -2.95 12.82
C LEU A 64 -3.09 -4.03 12.35
N ASP A 65 -3.44 -4.68 11.25
CA ASP A 65 -2.64 -5.69 10.57
C ASP A 65 -2.06 -5.14 9.27
N ASN A 66 -0.89 -5.65 8.91
CA ASN A 66 -0.23 -5.39 7.64
C ASN A 66 -0.33 -6.61 6.74
N ALA A 67 -1.24 -6.60 5.76
CA ALA A 67 -1.43 -7.73 4.84
C ALA A 67 -0.20 -8.01 3.94
N LEU A 68 0.76 -7.09 3.89
CA LEU A 68 2.01 -7.21 3.12
C LEU A 68 3.17 -7.79 3.93
N TRP A 69 3.00 -8.14 5.21
CA TRP A 69 4.12 -8.50 6.10
C TRP A 69 5.02 -9.62 5.55
N ALA A 70 4.42 -10.63 4.90
CA ALA A 70 5.11 -11.75 4.26
C ALA A 70 5.60 -11.45 2.83
N SER A 71 5.12 -10.37 2.22
CA SER A 71 5.52 -9.95 0.88
C SER A 71 6.88 -9.25 0.91
N ARG A 72 7.65 -9.39 -0.18
CA ARG A 72 8.94 -8.74 -0.37
C ARG A 72 8.89 -7.94 -1.66
N LEU A 73 8.38 -6.71 -1.55
CA LEU A 73 8.26 -5.78 -2.68
C LEU A 73 9.15 -4.57 -2.51
N SER A 74 9.48 -3.93 -3.62
CA SER A 74 10.18 -2.65 -3.64
C SER A 74 9.69 -1.80 -4.80
N VAL A 75 9.77 -0.48 -4.64
CA VAL A 75 9.46 0.46 -5.72
C VAL A 75 10.60 0.42 -6.74
N LYS A 76 10.27 0.08 -7.99
CA LYS A 76 11.21 0.11 -9.12
C LYS A 76 11.32 1.53 -9.68
N ASN A 77 10.18 2.17 -9.94
CA ASN A 77 10.09 3.57 -10.35
C ASN A 77 8.66 4.09 -10.21
N ILE A 78 8.53 5.42 -10.25
CA ILE A 78 7.27 6.15 -10.39
C ILE A 78 7.31 6.90 -11.73
N ASP A 79 6.37 6.62 -12.62
CA ASP A 79 6.20 7.34 -13.88
C ASP A 79 5.10 8.41 -13.74
N ARG A 80 5.49 9.67 -13.98
CA ARG A 80 4.60 10.85 -13.93
C ARG A 80 4.44 11.53 -15.29
N SER A 81 4.89 10.90 -16.37
CA SER A 81 4.83 11.49 -17.72
C SER A 81 3.41 11.52 -18.31
N GLY A 82 2.52 10.67 -17.82
CA GLY A 82 1.12 10.56 -18.26
C GLY A 82 0.13 11.34 -17.41
N THR A 83 -1.16 11.21 -17.75
CA THR A 83 -2.29 11.78 -16.99
C THR A 83 -2.59 11.01 -15.69
N VAL A 84 -2.14 9.76 -15.61
CA VAL A 84 -2.23 8.90 -14.42
C VAL A 84 -0.81 8.53 -14.00
N ILE A 85 -0.54 8.64 -12.70
CA ILE A 85 0.77 8.27 -12.16
C ILE A 85 0.87 6.75 -12.13
N THR A 86 1.92 6.18 -12.73
CA THR A 86 2.13 4.73 -12.75
C THR A 86 3.23 4.35 -11.76
N VAL A 87 2.86 3.56 -10.76
CA VAL A 87 3.79 2.95 -9.80
C VAL A 87 4.22 1.59 -10.33
N ASN A 88 5.52 1.40 -10.49
CA ASN A 88 6.07 0.11 -10.88
C ASN A 88 6.75 -0.53 -9.67
N LEU A 89 6.19 -1.64 -9.19
CA LEU A 89 6.76 -2.45 -8.11
C LEU A 89 7.42 -3.71 -8.66
N VAL A 90 8.38 -4.23 -7.92
CA VAL A 90 9.04 -5.52 -8.21
C VAL A 90 9.20 -6.33 -6.93
N GLY A 91 9.26 -7.65 -7.09
CA GLY A 91 9.51 -8.59 -6.00
C GLY A 91 8.45 -9.68 -5.89
N THR A 92 8.19 -10.18 -4.68
CA THR A 92 7.30 -11.31 -4.42
C THR A 92 6.11 -10.88 -3.58
N LEU A 93 4.90 -11.12 -4.10
CA LEU A 93 3.65 -11.01 -3.36
C LEU A 93 3.31 -12.36 -2.71
N VAL A 94 2.94 -12.32 -1.43
CA VAL A 94 2.54 -13.51 -0.67
C VAL A 94 1.25 -13.19 0.10
N PRO A 95 0.07 -13.35 -0.52
CA PRO A 95 -1.20 -13.25 0.21
C PRO A 95 -1.36 -14.43 1.18
N GLY A 96 -1.78 -14.17 2.42
CA GLY A 96 -2.03 -15.21 3.43
C GLY A 96 -3.35 -15.96 3.24
N GLY A 97 -4.22 -15.48 2.35
CA GLY A 97 -5.47 -16.13 1.98
C GLY A 97 -6.35 -15.27 1.06
N ALA A 98 -7.58 -15.73 0.80
CA ALA A 98 -8.51 -15.04 -0.09
C ALA A 98 -8.89 -13.63 0.39
N CYS A 99 -8.97 -13.42 1.71
CA CYS A 99 -9.24 -12.11 2.32
C CYS A 99 -8.05 -11.16 2.22
N ASP A 100 -6.82 -11.67 2.12
CA ASP A 100 -5.63 -10.82 2.01
C ASP A 100 -5.44 -10.25 0.61
N ILE A 101 -5.97 -10.89 -0.43
CA ILE A 101 -5.92 -10.37 -1.79
C ILE A 101 -6.52 -8.94 -1.88
N PRO A 102 -7.79 -8.70 -1.47
CA PRO A 102 -8.35 -7.36 -1.47
C PRO A 102 -7.69 -6.44 -0.44
N ARG A 103 -7.21 -6.96 0.71
CA ARG A 103 -6.46 -6.16 1.69
C ARG A 103 -5.16 -5.61 1.11
N ILE A 104 -4.31 -6.46 0.55
CA ILE A 104 -3.06 -6.09 -0.11
C ILE A 104 -3.31 -5.06 -1.22
N ASP A 105 -4.30 -5.33 -2.06
CA ASP A 105 -4.67 -4.45 -3.17
C ASP A 105 -4.97 -3.03 -2.68
N GLN A 106 -5.87 -2.90 -1.69
CA GLN A 106 -6.25 -1.60 -1.16
C GLN A 106 -5.14 -0.95 -0.34
N GLN A 107 -4.36 -1.71 0.41
CA GLN A 107 -3.26 -1.17 1.22
C GLN A 107 -2.22 -0.48 0.33
N ILE A 108 -1.86 -1.10 -0.81
CA ILE A 108 -0.98 -0.48 -1.81
C ILE A 108 -1.66 0.69 -2.52
N LEU A 109 -2.87 0.49 -3.05
CA LEU A 109 -3.55 1.50 -3.87
C LEU A 109 -3.88 2.76 -3.08
N LEU A 110 -4.42 2.64 -1.87
CA LEU A 110 -4.79 3.79 -1.05
C LEU A 110 -3.56 4.58 -0.62
N THR A 111 -2.50 3.88 -0.20
CA THR A 111 -1.20 4.50 0.15
C THR A 111 -0.61 5.27 -1.03
N ALA A 112 -0.62 4.68 -2.23
CA ALA A 112 -0.12 5.36 -3.42
C ALA A 112 -1.00 6.56 -3.82
N ARG A 113 -2.33 6.42 -3.78
CA ARG A 113 -3.28 7.47 -4.15
C ARG A 113 -3.22 8.68 -3.23
N VAL A 114 -3.20 8.46 -1.91
CA VAL A 114 -3.13 9.55 -0.94
C VAL A 114 -1.83 10.34 -1.09
N ALA A 115 -0.71 9.64 -1.30
CA ALA A 115 0.59 10.27 -1.50
C ALA A 115 0.71 10.98 -2.87
N ALA A 116 -0.01 10.47 -3.89
CA ALA A 116 -0.09 11.10 -5.20
C ALA A 116 -0.99 12.34 -5.24
N GLY A 117 -1.99 12.41 -4.36
CA GLY A 117 -3.05 13.42 -4.42
C GLY A 117 -3.98 13.25 -5.62
N GLY A 118 -4.06 12.04 -6.19
CA GLY A 118 -4.77 11.79 -7.45
C GLY A 118 -4.82 10.30 -7.85
N PRO A 119 -5.35 10.00 -9.05
CA PRO A 119 -5.43 8.63 -9.56
C PRO A 119 -4.04 8.06 -9.82
N VAL A 120 -3.88 6.78 -9.51
CA VAL A 120 -2.65 6.02 -9.74
C VAL A 120 -2.99 4.64 -10.29
N ASP A 121 -2.10 4.13 -11.13
CA ASP A 121 -2.05 2.74 -11.55
C ASP A 121 -0.83 2.08 -10.91
N VAL A 122 -0.99 0.82 -10.50
CA VAL A 122 0.09 0.06 -9.86
C VAL A 122 0.34 -1.23 -10.63
N THR A 123 1.60 -1.49 -10.92
CA THR A 123 2.07 -2.77 -11.48
C THR A 123 3.02 -3.47 -10.52
N VAL A 124 3.05 -4.80 -10.58
CA VAL A 124 4.00 -5.65 -9.87
C VAL A 124 4.62 -6.60 -10.89
N ASN A 125 5.94 -6.56 -11.03
CA ASN A 125 6.68 -7.36 -12.02
C ASN A 125 6.13 -7.18 -13.46
N GLY A 126 5.70 -5.97 -13.80
CA GLY A 126 5.17 -5.64 -15.13
C GLY A 126 3.72 -6.09 -15.39
N LYS A 127 3.03 -6.66 -14.40
CA LYS A 127 1.60 -6.98 -14.47
C LYS A 127 0.80 -5.98 -13.65
N THR A 128 -0.46 -5.72 -14.00
CA THR A 128 -1.34 -4.92 -13.14
C THR A 128 -1.44 -5.56 -11.74
N LEU A 129 -1.64 -4.74 -10.70
CA LEU A 129 -1.74 -5.25 -9.33
C LEU A 129 -2.80 -6.35 -9.20
N SER A 130 -3.97 -6.16 -9.81
CA SER A 130 -5.02 -7.19 -9.86
C SER A 130 -4.55 -8.50 -10.47
N ALA A 131 -3.85 -8.45 -11.62
CA ALA A 131 -3.33 -9.65 -12.27
C ALA A 131 -2.21 -10.31 -11.47
N ALA A 132 -1.37 -9.52 -10.78
CA ALA A 132 -0.31 -10.02 -9.90
C ALA A 132 -0.88 -10.74 -8.66
N LEU A 133 -2.06 -10.33 -8.20
CA LEU A 133 -2.83 -10.97 -7.13
C LEU A 133 -3.72 -12.12 -7.62
N GLY A 134 -3.64 -12.49 -8.89
CA GLY A 134 -4.42 -13.60 -9.46
C GLY A 134 -5.90 -13.29 -9.70
N ARG A 135 -6.31 -12.01 -9.64
CA ARG A 135 -7.66 -11.57 -10.02
C ARG A 135 -7.72 -11.36 -11.54
N LYS A 136 -8.84 -11.77 -12.16
CA LYS A 136 -9.11 -11.60 -13.60
C LYS A 136 -9.90 -10.33 -13.87
#